data_AF-A0A9J5Z8S9-F1
#
_entry.id   AF-A0A9J5Z8S9-F1
#
_cell.length_a   1.000
_cell.length_b   1.000
_cell.length_c   1.000
_cell.angle_alpha   90.00
_cell.angle_beta   90.00
_cell.angle_gamma   90.00
#
_symmetry.space_group_name_H-M   'P 1'
#
loop_
_entity.id
_entity.type
_entity.pdbx_description
1 polymer ?
#
loop_
_entity_poly.entity_id
_entity_poly.type
_entity_poly.pdbx_seq_one_letter_code
_entity_poly.pdbx_strand_id
1 'polypeptide(L)'
;MKTPHDYDGHGSHTLSTAANGGSPKARVAAYKVCWPPVDDARCMDVDILKAFDTAIHDGVDVISISVGGTPCDYLNDGLAIGSFHAVKHGIVVVASAVAASTLDRKLQSSAGLQNRLILTGAGLSKPTIPEKSFYPLISAAQDKLLCITLHQFVCLGKLELENCENKKETFFLKQTKKESKTDKLKRIR
;
A
#
# COMPACT_ATOMS: atom_id res chain seq x y z
N MET A 1 -11.95 4.20 -20.78
CA MET A 1 -10.57 4.01 -21.25
C MET A 1 -9.69 3.78 -20.02
N LYS A 2 -9.13 2.58 -19.86
CA LYS A 2 -8.29 2.24 -18.69
C LYS A 2 -6.86 2.74 -18.96
N THR A 3 -6.40 3.76 -18.23
CA THR A 3 -5.05 4.30 -18.35
C THR A 3 -4.11 3.64 -17.33
N PRO A 4 -2.80 3.54 -17.61
CA PRO A 4 -1.83 3.02 -16.65
C PRO A 4 -1.49 4.02 -15.52
N HIS A 5 -2.14 5.19 -15.50
CA HIS A 5 -1.86 6.22 -14.51
C HIS A 5 -2.35 5.80 -13.13
N ASP A 6 -1.52 6.02 -12.12
CA ASP A 6 -1.85 5.81 -10.71
C ASP A 6 -2.62 7.04 -10.20
N TYR A 7 -3.88 6.84 -9.80
CA TYR A 7 -4.69 7.87 -9.16
C TYR A 7 -4.88 7.63 -7.67
N ASP A 8 -4.40 6.48 -7.20
CA ASP A 8 -4.58 6.02 -5.83
C ASP A 8 -3.37 6.36 -4.95
N GLY A 9 -2.18 6.19 -5.51
CA GLY A 9 -0.90 6.44 -4.86
C GLY A 9 -0.29 5.21 -4.19
N HIS A 10 -1.04 4.12 -3.93
CA HIS A 10 -0.47 2.87 -3.37
C HIS A 10 0.65 2.33 -4.27
N GLY A 11 0.42 2.41 -5.57
CA GLY A 11 1.36 1.97 -6.58
C GLY A 11 2.65 2.77 -6.62
N SER A 12 2.52 4.09 -6.69
CA SER A 12 3.64 5.04 -6.64
C SER A 12 4.44 4.89 -5.34
N HIS A 13 3.76 4.68 -4.21
CA HIS A 13 4.38 4.47 -2.91
C HIS A 13 5.18 3.16 -2.83
N THR A 14 4.58 2.04 -3.25
CA THR A 14 5.27 0.73 -3.26
C THR A 14 6.44 0.72 -4.25
N LEU A 15 6.25 1.28 -5.45
CA LEU A 15 7.28 1.41 -6.48
C LEU A 15 8.49 2.20 -5.98
N SER A 16 8.25 3.38 -5.38
CA SER A 16 9.33 4.21 -4.84
C SER A 16 10.06 3.55 -3.68
N THR A 17 9.36 2.83 -2.80
CA THR A 17 9.97 2.10 -1.68
C THR A 17 10.96 1.05 -2.17
N ALA A 18 10.55 0.25 -3.17
CA ALA A 18 11.37 -0.85 -3.66
C ALA A 18 12.51 -0.40 -4.58
N ALA A 19 12.24 0.56 -5.49
CA ALA A 19 13.23 1.05 -6.43
C ALA A 19 14.19 2.06 -5.79
N ASN A 20 13.68 3.14 -5.18
CA ASN A 20 14.55 4.19 -4.61
C ASN A 20 15.18 3.78 -3.27
N GLY A 21 14.61 2.82 -2.56
CA GLY A 21 15.17 2.29 -1.32
C GLY A 21 16.19 1.19 -1.59
N GLY A 22 15.70 -0.04 -1.84
CA GLY A 22 16.52 -1.25 -1.85
C GLY A 22 17.45 -1.42 -3.05
N SER A 23 17.11 -0.85 -4.22
CA SER A 23 17.94 -0.95 -5.44
C SER A 23 17.81 0.28 -6.36
N PRO A 24 18.43 1.43 -6.02
CA PRO A 24 18.25 2.70 -6.73
C PRO A 24 18.64 2.72 -8.21
N LYS A 25 19.38 1.71 -8.68
CA LYS A 25 19.79 1.55 -10.08
C LYS A 25 18.93 0.54 -10.85
N ALA A 26 17.93 -0.04 -10.20
CA ALA A 26 16.97 -0.91 -10.85
C ALA A 26 16.13 -0.13 -11.88
N ARG A 27 15.73 -0.81 -12.95
CA ARG A 27 14.66 -0.30 -13.81
C ARG A 27 13.32 -0.67 -13.18
N VAL A 28 12.25 -0.02 -13.61
CA VAL A 28 10.90 -0.29 -13.10
C VAL A 28 9.95 -0.44 -14.27
N ALA A 29 9.05 -1.42 -14.16
CA ALA A 29 8.02 -1.69 -15.16
C ALA A 29 6.70 -1.89 -14.42
N ALA A 30 5.76 -0.98 -14.63
CA ALA A 30 4.49 -0.92 -13.91
C ALA A 30 3.40 -1.71 -14.65
N TYR A 31 2.69 -2.60 -13.96
CA TYR A 31 1.52 -3.31 -14.50
C TYR A 31 0.37 -3.11 -13.53
N LYS A 32 -0.60 -2.26 -13.92
CA LYS A 32 -1.75 -1.91 -13.11
C LYS A 32 -2.81 -3.00 -13.18
N VAL A 33 -3.06 -3.65 -12.04
CA VAL A 33 -4.02 -4.78 -11.93
C VAL A 33 -5.24 -4.46 -11.09
N CYS A 34 -5.21 -3.35 -10.35
CA CYS A 34 -6.33 -2.91 -9.55
C CYS A 34 -6.93 -1.64 -10.15
N TRP A 35 -8.24 -1.58 -10.09
CA TRP A 35 -9.07 -0.54 -10.70
C TRP A 35 -10.10 -0.05 -9.68
N PRO A 36 -10.79 1.07 -9.95
CA PRO A 36 -11.98 1.43 -9.19
C PRO A 36 -12.94 0.23 -9.08
N PRO A 37 -13.59 0.04 -7.93
CA PRO A 37 -14.37 -1.16 -7.64
C PRO A 37 -15.48 -1.36 -8.67
N VAL A 38 -15.62 -2.61 -9.13
CA VAL A 38 -16.76 -3.13 -9.89
C VAL A 38 -17.29 -4.30 -9.08
N ASP A 39 -18.55 -4.23 -8.65
CA ASP A 39 -19.18 -5.26 -7.81
C ASP A 39 -18.34 -5.61 -6.56
N ASP A 40 -17.90 -4.58 -5.82
CA ASP A 40 -17.03 -4.64 -4.64
C ASP A 40 -15.61 -5.20 -4.85
N ALA A 41 -15.30 -5.70 -6.05
CA ALA A 41 -13.99 -6.21 -6.39
C ALA A 41 -13.11 -5.15 -7.08
N ARG A 42 -11.86 -5.01 -6.64
CA ARG A 42 -10.90 -4.00 -7.16
C ARG A 42 -9.76 -4.60 -7.98
N CYS A 43 -9.23 -5.74 -7.55
CA CYS A 43 -8.07 -6.41 -8.16
C CYS A 43 -8.52 -7.81 -8.62
N MET A 44 -8.96 -7.92 -9.87
CA MET A 44 -9.51 -9.17 -10.38
C MET A 44 -8.39 -10.14 -10.74
N ASP A 45 -8.58 -11.43 -10.48
CA ASP A 45 -7.60 -12.47 -10.83
C ASP A 45 -7.25 -12.45 -12.33
N VAL A 46 -8.20 -12.10 -13.20
CA VAL A 46 -7.97 -11.97 -14.65
C VAL A 46 -6.94 -10.89 -14.98
N ASP A 47 -6.96 -9.76 -14.27
CA ASP A 47 -6.00 -8.67 -14.47
C ASP A 47 -4.63 -9.05 -13.86
N ILE A 48 -4.64 -9.75 -12.71
CA ILE A 48 -3.43 -10.26 -12.04
C ILE A 48 -2.69 -11.27 -12.92
N LEU A 49 -3.40 -12.29 -13.42
CA LEU A 49 -2.82 -13.31 -14.29
C LEU A 49 -2.28 -12.72 -15.59
N LYS A 50 -3.00 -11.77 -16.19
CA LYS A 50 -2.53 -11.05 -17.38
C LYS A 50 -1.25 -10.25 -17.11
N ALA A 51 -1.13 -9.63 -15.94
CA ALA A 51 0.08 -8.92 -15.57
C ALA A 51 1.26 -9.87 -15.32
N PHE A 52 1.05 -11.04 -14.70
CA PHE A 52 2.08 -12.07 -14.58
C PHE A 52 2.56 -12.54 -15.96
N ASP A 53 1.63 -12.88 -16.87
CA ASP A 53 1.97 -13.31 -18.22
C ASP A 53 2.78 -12.24 -18.97
N THR A 54 2.36 -10.98 -18.90
CA THR A 54 3.08 -9.86 -19.53
C THR A 54 4.44 -9.63 -18.88
N ALA A 55 4.55 -9.71 -17.55
CA ALA A 55 5.82 -9.53 -16.85
C ALA A 55 6.83 -10.65 -17.16
N ILE A 56 6.37 -11.90 -17.25
CA ILE A 56 7.19 -13.05 -17.67
C ILE A 56 7.67 -12.83 -19.10
N HIS A 57 6.76 -12.45 -20.00
CA HIS A 57 7.08 -12.15 -21.39
C HIS A 57 8.11 -11.01 -21.53
N ASP A 58 7.98 -9.95 -20.72
CA ASP A 58 8.90 -8.81 -20.70
C ASP A 58 10.27 -9.14 -20.07
N GLY A 59 10.43 -10.34 -19.51
CA GLY A 59 11.65 -10.81 -18.87
C GLY A 59 12.03 -9.96 -17.67
N VAL A 60 11.10 -9.77 -16.72
CA VAL A 60 11.41 -9.13 -15.44
C VAL A 60 12.23 -10.05 -14.55
N ASP A 61 13.13 -9.48 -13.74
CA ASP A 61 14.00 -10.27 -12.86
C ASP A 61 13.34 -10.62 -11.50
N VAL A 62 12.49 -9.71 -10.98
CA VAL A 62 11.83 -9.82 -9.68
C VAL A 62 10.47 -9.16 -9.74
N ILE A 63 9.43 -9.86 -9.27
CA ILE A 63 8.08 -9.32 -9.13
C ILE A 63 7.86 -8.93 -7.66
N SER A 64 7.47 -7.67 -7.44
CA SER A 64 6.97 -7.19 -6.16
C SER A 64 5.46 -7.03 -6.26
N ILE A 65 4.71 -7.66 -5.36
CA ILE A 65 3.24 -7.66 -5.37
C ILE A 65 2.70 -7.33 -3.98
N SER A 66 1.85 -6.30 -3.90
CA SER A 66 1.28 -5.80 -2.63
C SER A 66 -0.24 -5.76 -2.71
N VAL A 67 -0.80 -6.91 -3.09
CA VAL A 67 -2.23 -7.25 -3.09
C VAL A 67 -2.40 -8.61 -2.42
N GLY A 68 -3.60 -8.85 -1.94
CA GLY A 68 -4.01 -10.11 -1.35
C GLY A 68 -5.53 -10.14 -1.24
N GLY A 69 -6.09 -11.35 -1.34
CA GLY A 69 -7.52 -11.60 -1.20
C GLY A 69 -7.81 -12.46 0.03
N THR A 70 -9.05 -12.94 0.11
CA THR A 70 -9.45 -13.95 1.08
C THR A 70 -8.65 -15.24 0.82
N PRO A 71 -8.14 -15.93 1.86
CA PRO A 71 -7.45 -17.20 1.69
C PRO A 71 -8.32 -18.22 0.95
N CYS A 72 -7.75 -18.86 -0.06
CA CYS A 72 -8.37 -19.94 -0.83
C CYS A 72 -7.31 -20.95 -1.28
N ASP A 73 -7.75 -22.07 -1.86
CA ASP A 73 -6.84 -23.11 -2.38
C ASP A 73 -5.94 -22.56 -3.49
N TYR A 74 -4.69 -23.02 -3.56
CA TYR A 74 -3.71 -22.55 -4.54
C TYR A 74 -4.16 -22.63 -6.00
N LEU A 75 -5.05 -23.58 -6.34
CA LEU A 75 -5.58 -23.75 -7.69
C LEU A 75 -6.72 -22.78 -8.03
N ASN A 76 -7.23 -22.06 -7.02
CA ASN A 76 -8.28 -21.06 -7.15
C ASN A 76 -7.76 -19.65 -6.80
N ASP A 77 -6.47 -19.51 -6.53
CA ASP A 77 -5.82 -18.23 -6.24
C ASP A 77 -5.00 -17.76 -7.44
N GLY A 78 -5.47 -16.70 -8.12
CA GLY A 78 -4.76 -16.10 -9.25
C GLY A 78 -3.35 -15.62 -8.90
N LEU A 79 -3.12 -15.21 -7.65
CA LEU A 79 -1.81 -14.81 -7.16
C LEU A 79 -0.88 -16.02 -7.06
N ALA A 80 -1.35 -17.15 -6.52
CA ALA A 80 -0.57 -18.37 -6.41
C ALA A 80 -0.22 -18.98 -7.77
N ILE A 81 -1.21 -19.07 -8.67
CA ILE A 81 -1.02 -19.59 -10.04
C ILE A 81 -0.01 -18.72 -10.79
N GLY A 82 -0.21 -17.40 -10.80
CA GLY A 82 0.71 -16.47 -11.47
C GLY A 82 2.13 -16.52 -10.88
N SER A 83 2.24 -16.63 -9.56
CA SER A 83 3.53 -16.75 -8.87
C SER A 83 4.25 -18.04 -9.22
N PHE A 84 3.54 -19.17 -9.27
CA PHE A 84 4.11 -20.45 -9.67
C PHE A 84 4.67 -20.41 -11.10
N HIS A 85 3.93 -19.80 -12.03
CA HIS A 85 4.40 -19.60 -13.40
C HIS A 85 5.65 -18.70 -13.45
N ALA A 86 5.69 -17.59 -12.72
CA ALA A 86 6.86 -16.73 -12.66
C ALA A 86 8.10 -17.47 -12.12
N VAL A 87 7.96 -18.21 -11.02
CA VAL A 87 9.05 -18.99 -10.41
C VAL A 87 9.56 -20.07 -11.36
N LYS A 88 8.68 -20.74 -12.11
CA LYS A 88 9.06 -21.71 -13.14
C LYS A 88 9.94 -21.08 -14.24
N HIS A 89 9.80 -19.79 -14.49
CA HIS A 89 10.62 -19.01 -15.41
C HIS A 89 11.85 -18.36 -14.74
N GLY A 90 12.17 -18.71 -13.50
CA GLY A 90 13.33 -18.18 -12.77
C GLY A 90 13.13 -16.77 -12.21
N ILE A 91 11.88 -16.29 -12.13
CA ILE A 91 11.53 -14.97 -11.63
C ILE A 91 11.08 -15.08 -10.18
N VAL A 92 11.72 -14.33 -9.28
CA VAL A 92 11.37 -14.34 -7.85
C VAL A 92 10.14 -13.44 -7.62
N VAL A 93 9.18 -13.92 -6.84
CA VAL A 93 7.98 -13.17 -6.45
C VAL A 93 8.02 -12.85 -4.96
N VAL A 94 7.82 -11.58 -4.62
CA VAL A 94 7.79 -11.08 -3.24
C VAL A 94 6.40 -10.51 -2.95
N ALA A 95 5.68 -11.15 -2.03
CA ALA A 95 4.31 -10.76 -1.63
C ALA A 95 4.25 -10.33 -0.16
N SER A 96 3.32 -9.44 0.18
CA SER A 96 3.07 -9.01 1.56
C SER A 96 2.34 -10.10 2.37
N ALA A 97 2.85 -10.44 3.57
CA ALA A 97 2.28 -11.53 4.38
C ALA A 97 1.25 -11.08 5.42
N VAL A 98 1.38 -9.90 6.03
CA VAL A 98 0.43 -9.21 6.94
C VAL A 98 1.12 -7.93 7.43
N ALA A 99 0.38 -6.86 7.73
CA ALA A 99 0.99 -5.60 8.19
C ALA A 99 1.32 -5.64 9.71
N ALA A 100 2.44 -6.27 10.06
CA ALA A 100 3.05 -6.13 11.39
C ALA A 100 4.32 -5.26 11.27
N SER A 101 4.30 -4.04 11.81
CA SER A 101 5.47 -3.16 11.77
C SER A 101 6.42 -3.47 12.94
N THR A 102 7.67 -3.82 12.65
CA THR A 102 8.75 -3.96 13.65
C THR A 102 9.70 -2.77 13.69
N LEU A 103 9.28 -1.63 13.12
CA LEU A 103 10.09 -0.40 13.10
C LEU A 103 10.18 0.19 14.50
N ASP A 104 11.38 0.63 14.87
CA ASP A 104 11.71 1.29 16.13
C ASP A 104 11.19 2.74 16.19
N ARG A 105 11.04 3.38 15.04
CA ARG A 105 10.50 4.73 14.91
C ARG A 105 9.02 4.78 15.29
N LYS A 106 8.71 5.49 16.38
CA LYS A 106 7.33 5.84 16.77
C LYS A 106 6.97 7.26 16.31
N LEU A 107 5.88 7.37 15.56
CA LEU A 107 5.33 8.67 15.16
C LEU A 107 4.38 9.17 16.24
N GLN A 108 4.91 10.01 17.13
CA GLN A 108 4.19 10.57 18.25
C GLN A 108 3.49 11.88 17.86
N SER A 109 2.28 12.07 18.36
CA SER A 109 1.54 13.32 18.25
C SER A 109 1.04 13.70 19.64
N SER A 110 1.27 14.94 20.04
CA SER A 110 0.94 15.42 21.38
C SER A 110 -0.15 16.48 21.32
N ALA A 111 -1.14 16.38 22.21
CA ALA A 111 -2.21 17.36 22.38
C ALA A 111 -2.12 17.99 23.77
N GLY A 112 -2.11 19.33 23.83
CA GLY A 112 -2.19 20.07 25.08
C GLY A 112 -3.63 20.46 25.40
N LEU A 113 -4.06 20.22 26.65
CA LEU A 113 -5.35 20.69 27.17
C LEU A 113 -5.17 22.02 27.93
N GLN A 114 -6.26 22.76 28.10
CA GLN A 114 -6.26 24.03 28.85
C GLN A 114 -5.82 23.88 30.31
N ASN A 115 -6.04 22.70 30.92
CA ASN A 115 -5.56 22.37 32.27
C ASN A 115 -4.06 22.03 32.32
N ARG A 116 -3.28 22.33 31.27
CA ARG A 116 -1.85 22.04 31.10
C ARG A 116 -1.50 20.54 31.07
N LEU A 117 -2.50 19.67 30.95
CA LEU A 117 -2.26 18.25 30.68
C LEU A 117 -1.78 18.10 29.23
N ILE A 118 -0.69 17.36 29.03
CA ILE A 118 -0.19 16.99 27.71
C ILE A 118 -0.45 15.50 27.50
N LEU A 119 -1.18 15.16 26.45
CA LEU A 119 -1.46 13.79 26.05
C LEU A 119 -0.59 13.44 24.85
N THR A 120 0.26 12.42 24.98
CA THR A 120 1.08 11.91 23.88
C THR A 120 0.47 10.64 23.31
N GLY A 121 -0.04 10.72 22.07
CA GLY A 121 -0.57 9.61 21.29
C GLY A 121 0.33 9.25 20.12
N ALA A 122 -0.16 8.33 19.27
CA ALA A 122 0.42 8.05 17.96
C ALA A 122 -0.39 8.75 16.87
N GLY A 123 0.28 9.40 15.91
CA GLY A 123 -0.42 10.11 14.84
C GLY A 123 0.50 10.57 13.71
N LEU A 124 -0.08 10.76 12.53
CA LEU A 124 0.57 11.27 11.31
C LEU A 124 0.24 12.74 11.03
N SER A 125 -0.18 13.49 12.06
CA SER A 125 -0.56 14.89 11.92
C SER A 125 0.62 15.70 11.37
N LYS A 126 0.40 16.40 10.26
CA LYS A 126 1.35 17.43 9.82
C LYS A 126 1.44 18.50 10.92
N PRO A 127 2.63 19.08 11.17
CA PRO A 127 2.81 20.18 12.13
C PRO A 127 2.27 21.49 11.52
N THR A 128 0.99 21.50 11.10
CA THR A 128 0.34 22.59 10.38
C THR A 128 -0.82 23.18 11.19
N ILE A 129 -1.10 22.65 12.38
CA ILE A 129 -2.02 23.31 13.31
C ILE A 129 -1.27 24.56 13.80
N PRO A 130 -1.77 25.78 13.54
CA PRO A 130 -1.13 26.99 14.03
C PRO A 130 -1.02 26.89 15.55
N GLU A 131 0.19 27.14 16.09
CA GLU A 131 0.66 26.85 17.45
C GLU A 131 -0.25 27.30 18.62
N LYS A 132 -1.34 28.02 18.35
CA LYS A 132 -2.20 28.68 19.36
C LYS A 132 -3.69 28.66 19.03
N SER A 133 -4.22 27.55 18.53
CA SER A 133 -5.68 27.39 18.39
C SER A 133 -6.18 26.31 19.35
N PHE A 134 -6.68 26.74 20.51
CA PHE A 134 -7.43 25.86 21.40
C PHE A 134 -8.84 25.71 20.81
N TYR A 135 -9.23 24.47 20.52
CA TYR A 135 -10.58 24.14 20.10
C TYR A 135 -11.37 23.56 21.29
N PRO A 136 -12.67 23.86 21.41
CA PRO A 136 -13.49 23.24 22.45
C PRO A 136 -13.52 21.72 22.25
N LEU A 137 -13.25 20.97 23.33
CA LEU A 137 -13.38 19.51 23.34
C LEU A 137 -14.80 19.16 23.78
N ILE A 138 -15.52 18.41 22.95
CA ILE A 138 -16.86 17.90 23.25
C ILE A 138 -16.76 16.37 23.36
N SER A 139 -17.27 15.82 24.46
CA SER A 139 -17.38 14.38 24.65
C SER A 139 -18.74 13.91 24.17
N ALA A 140 -18.76 12.98 23.22
CA ALA A 140 -19.99 12.38 22.71
C ALA A 140 -20.75 11.55 23.75
N ALA A 141 -20.15 11.27 24.92
CA ALA A 141 -20.78 10.52 26.00
C ALA A 141 -21.75 11.36 26.85
N GLN A 142 -21.66 12.70 26.81
CA GLN A 142 -22.48 13.58 27.65
C GLN A 142 -23.72 14.17 26.95
N ASP A 143 -23.79 14.14 25.61
CA ASP A 143 -24.90 14.75 24.87
C ASP A 143 -25.83 13.70 24.25
N LYS A 144 -27.01 13.54 24.85
CA LYS A 144 -28.17 13.00 24.12
C LYS A 144 -28.57 14.03 23.06
N LEU A 145 -28.16 13.74 21.82
CA LEU A 145 -28.71 14.28 20.57
C LEU A 145 -28.54 15.80 20.38
N LEU A 146 -27.52 16.20 19.63
CA LEU A 146 -27.59 17.43 18.83
C LEU A 146 -26.66 17.33 17.62
N CYS A 147 -27.07 16.54 16.62
CA CYS A 147 -26.52 16.68 15.27
C CYS A 147 -27.16 17.94 14.66
N ILE A 148 -26.53 19.10 14.87
CA ILE A 148 -26.85 20.30 14.10
C ILE A 148 -25.84 20.34 12.95
N THR A 149 -26.35 20.21 11.74
CA THR A 149 -25.65 20.50 10.49
C THR A 149 -24.98 21.87 10.57
N LEU A 150 -23.66 21.89 10.77
CA LEU A 150 -22.77 22.94 10.34
C LEU A 150 -21.39 22.32 10.14
N HIS A 151 -20.80 22.61 8.99
CA HIS A 151 -19.46 22.22 8.58
C HIS A 151 -18.48 22.25 9.77
N GLN A 152 -17.73 21.15 9.93
CA GLN A 152 -16.50 21.07 10.74
C GLN A 152 -16.63 20.55 12.18
N PHE A 153 -17.23 19.36 12.36
CA PHE A 153 -16.93 18.51 13.52
C PHE A 153 -16.74 17.05 13.08
N VAL A 154 -15.62 16.44 13.48
CA VAL A 154 -15.34 15.01 13.28
C VAL A 154 -15.98 14.24 14.43
N CYS A 155 -17.03 13.47 14.14
CA CYS A 155 -17.67 12.58 15.10
C CYS A 155 -16.81 11.32 15.30
N LEU A 156 -16.30 11.09 16.52
CA LEU A 156 -15.78 9.78 16.97
C LEU A 156 -16.86 9.12 17.83
N GLY A 157 -17.79 8.46 17.15
CA GLY A 157 -18.84 7.67 17.78
C GLY A 157 -19.44 6.74 16.73
N LYS A 158 -19.02 5.47 16.79
CA LYS A 158 -19.56 4.28 16.09
C LYS A 158 -20.44 4.60 14.86
N LEU A 159 -19.86 5.25 13.85
CA LEU A 159 -20.35 5.03 12.49
C LEU A 159 -20.03 3.58 12.17
N GLU A 160 -21.02 2.82 11.70
CA GLU A 160 -20.73 1.72 10.80
C GLU A 160 -19.78 2.27 9.74
N LEU A 161 -18.52 1.84 9.85
CA LEU A 161 -17.48 2.05 8.86
C LEU A 161 -17.83 1.17 7.66
N GLU A 162 -18.93 1.49 6.96
CA GLU A 162 -18.99 1.14 5.55
C GLU A 162 -17.96 2.02 4.84
N ASN A 163 -16.85 1.36 4.53
CA ASN A 163 -15.88 1.75 3.52
C ASN A 163 -14.77 2.75 3.90
N CYS A 164 -13.94 2.35 4.88
CA CYS A 164 -12.51 2.71 4.89
C CYS A 164 -11.67 1.56 4.32
N GLU A 165 -12.06 1.00 3.16
CA GLU A 165 -11.20 0.08 2.45
C GLU A 165 -10.08 0.85 1.77
N ASN A 166 -8.91 0.84 2.42
CA ASN A 166 -7.63 1.21 1.83
C ASN A 166 -7.54 0.61 0.43
N LYS A 167 -7.55 1.53 -0.53
CA LYS A 167 -7.37 1.25 -1.94
C LYS A 167 -5.97 0.68 -2.13
N LYS A 168 -5.90 -0.40 -2.91
CA LYS A 168 -4.66 -1.13 -3.19
C LYS A 168 -4.51 -1.14 -4.71
N GLU A 169 -3.49 -0.47 -5.25
CA GLU A 169 -3.05 -0.61 -6.63
C GLU A 169 -1.60 -1.14 -6.70
N THR A 170 -1.38 -2.31 -7.30
CA THR A 170 -0.06 -2.97 -7.33
C THR A 170 0.74 -2.64 -8.58
N PHE A 171 2.06 -2.52 -8.39
CA PHE A 171 3.07 -2.31 -9.43
C PHE A 171 4.13 -3.41 -9.35
N PHE A 172 4.47 -4.03 -10.47
CA PHE A 172 5.57 -4.99 -10.56
C PHE A 172 6.89 -4.22 -10.75
N LEU A 173 8.03 -4.88 -10.58
CA LEU A 173 9.34 -4.25 -10.75
C LEU A 173 10.10 -4.99 -11.83
N LYS A 174 11.05 -4.32 -12.48
CA LYS A 174 12.03 -4.96 -13.34
C LYS A 174 13.42 -4.61 -12.83
N GLN A 175 13.90 -5.28 -11.79
CA GLN A 175 15.25 -5.05 -11.29
C GLN A 175 16.30 -5.57 -12.28
N THR A 176 16.57 -4.83 -13.36
CA THR A 176 17.70 -5.14 -14.22
C THR A 176 18.98 -4.96 -13.42
N LYS A 177 19.60 -6.08 -13.04
CA LYS A 177 20.98 -6.07 -12.54
C LYS A 177 21.84 -5.48 -13.64
N LYS A 178 22.48 -4.33 -13.40
CA LYS A 178 23.57 -3.87 -14.26
C LYS A 178 24.76 -4.81 -14.01
N GLU A 179 24.69 -6.04 -14.52
CA GLU A 179 25.88 -6.86 -14.63
C GLU A 179 26.75 -6.18 -15.67
N SER A 180 27.81 -5.53 -15.20
CA SER A 180 28.97 -5.27 -16.05
C SER A 180 29.37 -6.61 -16.66
N LYS A 181 29.64 -6.63 -17.97
CA LYS A 181 30.05 -7.80 -18.75
C LYS A 181 31.21 -8.59 -18.13
N THR A 182 31.91 -8.02 -17.15
CA THR A 182 33.00 -8.59 -16.37
C THR A 182 32.59 -9.44 -15.15
N ASP A 183 31.36 -9.35 -14.63
CA ASP A 183 30.95 -10.06 -13.40
C ASP A 183 30.33 -11.45 -13.65
N LYS A 184 29.92 -11.77 -14.88
CA LYS A 184 29.44 -13.13 -15.22
C LYS A 184 30.51 -14.21 -15.15
N LEU A 185 31.80 -13.85 -15.16
CA LEU A 185 32.90 -14.82 -15.08
C LEU A 185 33.35 -15.17 -13.66
N LYS A 186 32.83 -14.53 -12.61
CA LYS A 186 33.28 -14.79 -11.22
C LYS A 186 32.32 -15.61 -10.36
N ARG A 187 31.17 -16.03 -10.89
CA ARG A 187 30.15 -16.80 -10.13
C ARG A 187 30.06 -18.29 -10.48
N ILE A 188 31.08 -18.82 -11.17
CA ILE A 188 31.31 -20.26 -11.32
C ILE A 188 32.74 -20.55 -10.87
N ARG A 189 32.92 -20.67 -9.55
CA ARG A 189 33.96 -21.49 -8.91
C ARG A 189 33.38 -22.00 -7.60
#